data_AF-A0A2P8QE37-F1
#
_entry.id   AF-A0A2P8QE37-F1
#
_cell.length_a   1.000
_cell.length_b   1.000
_cell.length_c   1.000
_cell.angle_alpha   90.00
_cell.angle_beta   90.00
_cell.angle_gamma   90.00
#
_symmetry.space_group_name_H-M   'P 1'
#
loop_
_entity.id
_entity.type
_entity.pdbx_description
1 polymer ?
#
loop_
_entity_poly.entity_id
_entity_poly.type
_entity_poly.pdbx_seq_one_letter_code
_entity_poly.pdbx_strand_id
1 'polypeptide(L)'
;MAAWSDILQEAREAVGFGGQVVPRNLEGIRAAVRPDRLPDLDAELATLSEGSAFEAFLDHWWTQALVDAAPDVDAQALAIDFADLATALRAKSTHGGTLTQAEVEDMLRGKAS
;
A
#
# COMPACT_ATOMS: atom_id res chain seq x y z
N MET A 1 -14.83 -0.62 7.41
CA MET A 1 -13.65 -0.63 6.52
C MET A 1 -14.10 -0.09 5.17
N ALA A 2 -13.45 0.95 4.66
CA ALA A 2 -13.67 1.41 3.29
C ALA A 2 -13.20 0.31 2.31
N ALA A 3 -13.89 0.16 1.18
CA ALA A 3 -13.43 -0.76 0.14
C ALA A 3 -12.13 -0.24 -0.47
N TRP A 4 -11.25 -1.14 -0.90
CA TRP A 4 -9.99 -0.75 -1.53
C TRP A 4 -10.21 0.14 -2.77
N SER A 5 -11.26 -0.11 -3.55
CA SER A 5 -11.66 0.74 -4.67
C SER A 5 -11.91 2.19 -4.26
N ASP A 6 -12.52 2.42 -3.10
CA ASP A 6 -12.90 3.75 -2.63
C ASP A 6 -11.64 4.50 -2.17
N ILE A 7 -10.73 3.81 -1.49
CA ILE A 7 -9.43 4.35 -1.08
C ILE A 7 -8.60 4.77 -2.30
N LEU A 8 -8.56 3.92 -3.32
CA LEU A 8 -7.86 4.23 -4.57
C LEU A 8 -8.48 5.43 -5.29
N GLN A 9 -9.81 5.57 -5.27
CA GLN A 9 -10.48 6.71 -5.86
C GLN A 9 -10.16 8.01 -5.09
N GLU A 10 -10.24 7.96 -3.75
CA GLU A 10 -9.89 9.10 -2.88
C GLU A 10 -8.44 9.56 -3.11
N ALA A 11 -7.49 8.63 -3.16
CA ALA A 11 -6.10 8.96 -3.42
C ALA A 11 -5.90 9.56 -4.82
N ARG A 12 -6.55 9.01 -5.86
CA ARG A 12 -6.50 9.56 -7.23
C ARG A 12 -6.96 11.00 -7.29
N GLU A 13 -8.09 11.30 -6.67
CA GLU A 13 -8.67 12.64 -6.67
C GLU A 13 -7.79 13.64 -5.91
N ALA A 14 -7.21 13.22 -4.79
CA ALA A 14 -6.38 14.08 -3.95
C ALA A 14 -5.05 14.47 -4.61
N VAL A 15 -4.40 13.54 -5.32
CA VAL A 15 -3.08 13.80 -5.94
C VAL A 15 -3.15 14.11 -7.43
N GLY A 16 -4.31 13.94 -8.07
CA GLY A 16 -4.46 14.12 -9.52
C GLY A 16 -3.86 12.99 -10.35
N PHE A 17 -3.82 11.76 -9.82
CA PHE A 17 -3.22 10.61 -10.51
C PHE A 17 -4.09 10.08 -11.65
N GLY A 18 -3.66 10.35 -12.89
CA GLY A 18 -4.32 9.90 -14.11
C GLY A 18 -3.84 8.55 -14.66
N GLY A 19 -2.80 7.95 -14.08
CA GLY A 19 -2.17 6.73 -14.59
C GLY A 19 -3.03 5.47 -14.45
N GLN A 20 -2.57 4.38 -15.06
CA GLN A 20 -3.16 3.06 -14.86
C GLN A 20 -2.89 2.59 -13.41
N VAL A 21 -3.92 2.07 -12.73
CA VAL A 21 -3.73 1.43 -11.43
C VAL A 21 -3.37 -0.03 -11.65
N VAL A 22 -2.18 -0.41 -11.20
CA VAL A 22 -1.74 -1.80 -11.14
C VAL A 22 -2.50 -2.52 -10.02
N PRO A 23 -3.00 -3.76 -10.21
CA PRO A 23 -3.55 -4.54 -9.10
C PRO A 23 -2.50 -4.78 -8.02
N ARG A 24 -2.83 -4.49 -6.75
CA ARG A 24 -1.96 -4.71 -5.59
C ARG A 24 -1.95 -6.18 -5.16
N ASN A 25 -1.47 -7.05 -6.06
CA ASN A 25 -1.22 -8.46 -5.82
C ASN A 25 0.00 -8.90 -6.65
N LEU A 26 0.59 -10.06 -6.32
CA LEU A 26 1.85 -10.50 -6.92
C LEU A 26 1.77 -10.65 -8.45
N GLU A 27 0.63 -11.13 -8.98
CA GLU A 27 0.43 -11.29 -10.43
C GLU A 27 0.42 -9.94 -11.15
N GLY A 28 -0.37 -8.99 -10.66
CA GLY A 28 -0.48 -7.65 -11.24
C GLY A 28 0.84 -6.88 -11.15
N ILE A 29 1.55 -7.00 -10.03
CA ILE A 29 2.88 -6.42 -9.85
C ILE A 29 3.87 -7.02 -10.86
N ARG A 30 3.99 -8.36 -10.93
CA ARG A 30 4.90 -9.02 -11.88
C ARG A 30 4.62 -8.66 -13.34
N ALA A 31 3.35 -8.43 -13.69
CA ALA A 31 2.96 -8.06 -15.05
C ALA A 31 3.34 -6.61 -15.41
N ALA A 32 3.51 -5.72 -14.43
CA ALA A 32 3.72 -4.29 -14.64
C ALA A 32 5.16 -3.82 -14.32
N VAL A 33 5.86 -4.49 -13.41
CA VAL A 33 7.26 -4.19 -13.08
C VAL A 33 8.15 -4.45 -14.31
N ARG A 34 9.18 -3.62 -14.49
CA ARG A 34 10.11 -3.83 -15.60
C ARG A 34 10.86 -5.17 -15.49
N PRO A 35 11.14 -5.84 -16.63
CA PRO A 35 11.79 -7.15 -16.62
C PRO A 35 13.14 -7.21 -15.90
N ASP A 36 13.91 -6.12 -15.91
CA ASP A 36 15.23 -6.03 -15.25
C ASP A 36 15.14 -6.04 -13.72
N ARG A 37 13.98 -5.72 -13.14
CA ARG A 37 13.71 -5.71 -11.69
C ARG A 37 13.06 -6.98 -11.17
N LEU A 38 12.58 -7.87 -12.05
CA LEU A 38 11.99 -9.15 -11.65
C LEU A 38 12.92 -10.02 -10.79
N PRO A 39 14.25 -10.09 -11.04
CA PRO A 39 15.16 -10.81 -10.17
C PRO A 39 15.21 -10.25 -8.74
N ASP A 40 15.14 -8.92 -8.59
CA ASP A 40 15.16 -8.28 -7.27
C ASP A 40 13.85 -8.53 -6.50
N LEU A 41 12.71 -8.48 -7.20
CA LEU A 41 11.40 -8.85 -6.65
C LEU A 41 11.41 -10.30 -6.16
N ASP A 42 11.92 -11.23 -6.96
CA ASP A 42 11.99 -12.64 -6.62
C ASP A 42 12.95 -12.91 -5.46
N ALA A 43 14.07 -12.21 -5.42
CA ALA A 43 15.04 -12.30 -4.33
C ALA A 43 14.42 -11.83 -3.01
N GLU A 44 13.76 -10.66 -2.99
CA GLU A 44 13.12 -10.14 -1.79
C GLU A 44 11.97 -11.05 -1.32
N LEU A 45 11.12 -11.53 -2.25
CA LEU A 45 10.03 -12.46 -1.95
C LEU A 45 10.54 -13.73 -1.26
N ALA A 46 11.69 -14.26 -1.68
CA ALA A 46 12.30 -15.46 -1.10
C ALA A 46 12.83 -15.26 0.34
N THR A 47 13.00 -14.01 0.78
CA THR A 47 13.46 -13.70 2.15
C THR A 47 12.32 -13.54 3.17
N LEU A 48 11.07 -13.50 2.72
CA LEU A 48 9.93 -13.22 3.59
C LEU A 48 9.56 -14.43 4.44
N SER A 49 9.55 -14.24 5.76
CA SER A 49 9.19 -15.27 6.75
C SER A 49 7.88 -15.02 7.49
N GLU A 50 7.28 -13.84 7.36
CA GLU A 50 6.12 -13.39 8.15
C GLU A 50 5.09 -12.62 7.31
N GLY A 51 3.82 -12.65 7.73
CA GLY A 51 2.72 -12.01 7.01
C GLY A 51 2.75 -10.48 7.01
N SER A 52 3.27 -9.83 8.05
CA SER A 52 3.45 -8.36 8.08
C SER A 52 4.55 -7.91 7.11
N ALA A 53 5.63 -8.68 7.01
CA ALA A 53 6.69 -8.46 6.03
C ALA A 53 6.15 -8.60 4.59
N PHE A 54 5.19 -9.51 4.37
CA PHE A 54 4.52 -9.67 3.08
C PHE A 54 3.66 -8.46 2.68
N GLU A 55 2.96 -7.84 3.62
CA GLU A 55 2.19 -6.62 3.31
C GLU A 55 3.08 -5.44 2.96
N ALA A 56 4.18 -5.24 3.70
CA ALA A 56 5.17 -4.21 3.39
C ALA A 56 5.85 -4.46 2.03
N PHE A 57 6.18 -5.71 1.72
CA PHE A 57 6.68 -6.14 0.42
C PHE A 57 5.70 -5.79 -0.71
N LEU A 58 4.40 -6.07 -0.52
CA LEU A 58 3.38 -5.72 -1.51
C LEU A 58 3.27 -4.21 -1.70
N ASP A 59 3.33 -3.40 -0.64
CA ASP A 59 3.30 -1.94 -0.75
C ASP A 59 4.51 -1.43 -1.54
N HIS A 60 5.72 -1.90 -1.19
CA HIS A 60 6.96 -1.50 -1.85
C HIS A 60 6.93 -1.80 -3.36
N TRP A 61 6.66 -3.04 -3.73
CA TRP A 61 6.67 -3.46 -5.13
C TRP A 61 5.47 -2.97 -5.93
N TRP A 62 4.33 -2.70 -5.28
CA TRP A 62 3.20 -2.06 -5.93
C TRP A 62 3.50 -0.60 -6.31
N THR A 63 4.12 0.17 -5.41
CA THR A 63 4.62 1.51 -5.73
C THR A 63 5.61 1.45 -6.90
N GLN A 64 6.54 0.49 -6.89
CA GLN A 64 7.50 0.35 -7.98
C GLN A 64 6.85 -0.01 -9.32
N ALA A 65 5.82 -0.86 -9.31
CA ALA A 65 5.06 -1.22 -10.51
C ALA A 65 4.30 -0.02 -11.10
N LEU A 66 3.72 0.82 -10.24
CA LEU A 66 3.05 2.07 -10.67
C LEU A 66 4.03 3.05 -11.31
N VAL A 67 5.23 3.20 -10.72
CA VAL A 67 6.32 4.02 -11.26
C VAL A 67 6.81 3.49 -12.60
N ASP A 68 7.00 2.18 -12.73
CA ASP A 68 7.47 1.57 -13.97
C ASP A 68 6.43 1.67 -15.11
N ALA A 69 5.13 1.70 -14.77
CA ALA A 69 4.05 1.89 -15.73
C ALA A 69 3.83 3.36 -16.15
N ALA A 70 4.47 4.32 -15.48
CA ALA A 70 4.31 5.74 -15.75
C ALA A 70 5.14 6.19 -16.99
N PRO A 71 4.57 7.00 -17.90
CA PRO A 71 5.20 7.34 -19.17
C PRO A 71 6.39 8.30 -19.07
N ASP A 72 6.47 9.10 -18.00
CA ASP A 72 7.49 10.13 -17.81
C ASP A 72 7.76 10.41 -16.32
N VAL A 73 8.74 11.27 -16.05
CA VAL A 73 9.22 11.56 -14.68
C VAL A 73 8.15 12.25 -13.82
N ASP A 74 7.32 13.11 -14.42
CA ASP A 74 6.25 13.80 -13.68
C ASP A 74 5.15 12.80 -13.29
N ALA A 75 4.79 11.90 -14.21
CA ALA A 75 3.85 10.82 -13.92
C ALA A 75 4.41 9.80 -12.92
N GLN A 76 5.73 9.58 -12.89
CA GLN A 76 6.39 8.76 -11.88
C GLN A 76 6.28 9.39 -10.48
N ALA A 77 6.48 10.70 -10.36
CA ALA A 77 6.30 11.40 -9.09
C ALA A 77 4.85 11.27 -8.58
N LEU A 78 3.87 11.50 -9.46
CA LEU A 78 2.45 11.33 -9.12
C LEU A 78 2.10 9.88 -8.76
N ALA A 79 2.75 8.89 -9.38
CA ALA A 79 2.56 7.48 -9.05
C ALA A 79 3.04 7.15 -7.62
N ILE A 80 4.15 7.76 -7.18
CA ILE A 80 4.66 7.63 -5.81
C ILE A 80 3.69 8.28 -4.83
N ASP A 81 3.32 9.54 -5.05
CA ASP A 81 2.41 10.28 -4.18
C ASP A 81 1.06 9.56 -4.03
N PHE A 82 0.55 9.01 -5.15
CA PHE A 82 -0.66 8.20 -5.17
C PHE A 82 -0.53 6.93 -4.32
N ALA A 83 0.56 6.17 -4.48
CA ALA A 83 0.77 4.92 -3.77
C ALA A 83 0.94 5.15 -2.26
N ASP A 84 1.68 6.18 -1.87
CA ASP A 84 1.89 6.56 -0.48
C ASP A 84 0.58 6.95 0.19
N LEU A 85 -0.23 7.81 -0.47
CA LEU A 85 -1.52 8.22 0.07
C LEU A 85 -2.51 7.05 0.16
N ALA A 86 -2.61 6.21 -0.87
CA ALA A 86 -3.49 5.04 -0.86
C ALA A 86 -3.10 4.05 0.26
N THR A 87 -1.81 3.83 0.49
CA THR A 87 -1.30 2.96 1.57
C THR A 87 -1.59 3.56 2.94
N ALA A 88 -1.41 4.87 3.12
CA ALA A 88 -1.74 5.58 4.36
C ALA A 88 -3.25 5.52 4.68
N LEU A 89 -4.11 5.74 3.68
CA LEU A 89 -5.57 5.64 3.82
C LEU A 89 -6.01 4.21 4.15
N ARG A 90 -5.39 3.20 3.53
CA ARG A 90 -5.61 1.78 3.86
C ARG A 90 -5.17 1.47 5.29
N ALA A 91 -3.98 1.89 5.70
CA ALA A 91 -3.50 1.70 7.07
C ALA A 91 -4.46 2.33 8.08
N LYS A 92 -4.96 3.55 7.80
CA LYS A 92 -5.97 4.23 8.61
C LYS A 92 -7.30 3.46 8.64
N SER A 93 -7.76 2.88 7.53
CA SER A 93 -9.01 2.09 7.47
C SER A 93 -8.91 0.75 8.21
N THR A 94 -7.74 0.11 8.20
CA THR A 94 -7.48 -1.19 8.84
C THR A 94 -7.19 -1.05 10.33
N HIS A 95 -6.41 -0.04 10.74
CA HIS A 95 -6.06 0.21 12.14
C HIS A 95 -7.01 1.20 12.84
N GLY A 96 -7.92 1.82 12.08
CA GLY A 96 -8.90 2.80 12.55
C GLY A 96 -10.28 2.22 12.84
N GLY A 97 -10.36 0.97 13.31
CA GLY A 97 -11.38 0.69 14.32
C GLY A 97 -11.06 1.60 15.50
N THR A 98 -11.74 2.74 15.63
CA THR A 98 -11.58 3.58 16.82
C THR A 98 -11.81 2.67 18.00
N LEU A 99 -10.79 2.44 18.83
CA LEU A 99 -10.98 1.79 20.12
C LEU A 99 -12.21 2.42 20.73
N THR A 100 -13.21 1.60 21.03
CA THR A 100 -14.40 2.10 21.71
C THR A 100 -13.93 2.75 23.02
N GLN A 101 -14.68 3.75 23.50
CA GLN A 101 -14.37 4.38 24.79
C GLN A 101 -14.19 3.32 25.90
N ALA A 102 -14.95 2.21 25.83
CA ALA A 102 -14.84 1.07 26.73
C ALA A 102 -13.46 0.36 26.64
N GLU A 103 -12.93 0.14 25.44
CA GLU A 103 -11.61 -0.47 25.24
C GLU A 103 -10.47 0.47 25.69
N VAL A 104 -10.62 1.79 25.48
CA VAL A 104 -9.69 2.78 26.02
C VAL A 104 -9.72 2.80 27.55
N GLU A 105 -10.91 2.74 28.17
CA GLU A 105 -11.06 2.69 29.63
C GLU A 105 -10.49 1.39 30.23
N ASP A 106 -10.64 0.24 29.56
CA ASP A 106 -10.08 -1.03 30.03
C ASP A 106 -8.55 -1.08 29.91
N MET A 107 -7.97 -0.49 28.85
CA MET A 107 -6.52 -0.32 28.76
C MET A 107 -5.96 0.60 29.85
N LEU A 108 -6.70 1.63 30.24
CA LEU A 108 -6.32 2.54 31.33
C LEU A 108 -6.49 1.90 32.72
N ARG A 109 -7.52 1.06 32.92
CA ARG A 109 -7.72 0.26 34.15
C ARG A 109 -6.73 -0.89 34.29
N GLY A 110 -6.23 -1.44 33.19
CA GLY A 110 -5.28 -2.57 33.17
C GLY A 110 -3.83 -2.24 33.53
N LYS A 111 -3.47 -0.96 33.78
CA LYS A 111 -2.13 -0.54 34.25
C LYS A 111 -2.04 -0.28 35.76
N ALA A 112 -2.81 -1.03 36.56
CA ALA A 112 -2.62 -1.12 38.00
C ALA A 112 -2.78 -2.56 38.48
N SER A 113 -1.77 -3.39 38.22
CA SER A 113 -1.44 -4.59 39.01
C SER A 113 0.04 -4.93 38.79
#